data_AF-A0A520HVY9-F1
#
_entry.id   AF-A0A520HVY9-F1
#
_cell.length_a   1.000
_cell.length_b   1.000
_cell.length_c   1.000
_cell.angle_alpha   90.00
_cell.angle_beta   90.00
_cell.angle_gamma   90.00
#
_symmetry.space_group_name_H-M   'P 1'
#
loop_
_entity.id
_entity.type
_entity.pdbx_description
1 polymer ?
#
loop_
_entity_poly.entity_id
_entity_poly.type
_entity_poly.pdbx_seq_one_letter_code
_entity_poly.pdbx_strand_id
1 'polypeptide(L)'
;MTVPTPAALVLASTSPRRLELLGRLGLVPDRLAAPDIDERPLRAEDPRAYVLRLAQAKADAVSRADGEVILAGDTTIAAGRRI
;
A
#
# COMPACT_ATOMS: atom_id res chain seq x y z
N MET A 1 -23.59 -6.66 22.72
CA MET A 1 -22.96 -6.07 21.52
C MET A 1 -21.51 -6.49 21.53
N THR A 2 -21.12 -7.40 20.64
CA THR A 2 -19.73 -7.88 20.55
C THR A 2 -18.91 -6.79 19.88
N VAL A 3 -17.92 -6.23 20.58
CA VAL A 3 -16.96 -5.31 19.98
C VAL A 3 -16.11 -6.16 19.02
N PRO A 4 -16.03 -5.84 17.72
CA PRO A 4 -15.16 -6.59 16.83
C PRO A 4 -13.73 -6.45 17.31
N THR A 5 -13.01 -7.57 17.40
CA THR A 5 -11.58 -7.56 17.66
C THR A 5 -10.91 -6.68 16.61
N PRO A 6 -10.02 -5.75 16.99
CA PRO A 6 -9.34 -4.91 16.01
C PRO A 6 -8.57 -5.81 15.04
N ALA A 7 -8.77 -5.57 13.74
CA ALA A 7 -8.11 -6.32 12.69
C ALA A 7 -6.59 -6.05 12.73
N ALA A 8 -5.79 -7.09 12.52
CA ALA A 8 -4.33 -6.96 12.46
C ALA A 8 -3.93 -6.17 11.20
N LEU A 9 -3.16 -5.10 11.39
CA LEU A 9 -2.74 -4.20 10.32
C LEU A 9 -1.46 -4.71 9.65
N VAL A 10 -1.53 -4.98 8.35
CA VAL A 10 -0.38 -5.35 7.53
C VAL A 10 0.02 -4.17 6.66
N LEU A 11 1.26 -3.69 6.77
CA LEU A 11 1.79 -2.68 5.84
C LEU A 11 2.48 -3.37 4.65
N ALA A 12 1.85 -3.32 3.48
CA ALA A 12 2.39 -3.81 2.21
C ALA A 12 3.29 -2.75 1.56
N SER A 13 4.42 -2.45 2.20
CA SER A 13 5.40 -1.47 1.72
C SER A 13 6.78 -1.72 2.31
N THR A 14 7.80 -1.64 1.48
CA THR A 14 9.22 -1.62 1.88
C THR A 14 9.74 -0.22 2.24
N SER A 15 8.93 0.83 2.07
CA SER A 15 9.34 2.22 2.32
C SER A 15 9.42 2.57 3.81
N PRO A 16 10.61 2.94 4.33
CA PRO A 16 10.75 3.39 5.73
C PRO A 16 9.88 4.61 6.05
N ARG A 17 9.72 5.51 5.07
CA ARG A 17 8.89 6.72 5.22
C ARG A 17 7.42 6.39 5.49
N ARG A 18 6.86 5.33 4.89
CA ARG A 18 5.46 4.94 5.13
C ARG A 18 5.28 4.37 6.53
N LEU A 19 6.25 3.60 7.02
CA LEU A 19 6.26 3.11 8.40
C LEU A 19 6.33 4.28 9.40
N GLU A 20 7.21 5.25 9.15
CA GLU A 20 7.28 6.47 9.98
C GLU A 20 5.96 7.26 9.98
N LEU A 21 5.29 7.39 8.83
CA LEU A 21 4.00 8.07 8.74
C LEU A 21 2.91 7.38 9.58
N LEU A 22 2.86 6.05 9.59
CA LEU A 22 1.97 5.31 10.49
C LEU A 22 2.33 5.56 11.96
N GLY A 23 3.62 5.55 12.30
CA GLY A 23 4.10 5.85 13.65
C GLY A 23 3.66 7.23 14.16
N ARG A 24 3.62 8.25 13.28
CA ARG A 24 3.10 9.59 13.62
C ARG A 24 1.61 9.60 13.95
N LEU A 25 0.85 8.63 13.46
CA LEU A 25 -0.56 8.42 13.79
C LEU A 25 -0.75 7.53 15.03
N GLY A 26 0.33 7.12 15.69
CA GLY A 26 0.30 6.18 16.81
C GLY A 26 -0.03 4.74 16.40
N LEU A 27 0.10 4.41 15.11
CA LEU A 27 -0.16 3.08 14.57
C LEU A 27 1.14 2.33 14.36
N VAL A 28 1.18 1.08 14.83
CA VAL A 28 2.25 0.13 14.54
C VAL A 28 1.62 -1.03 13.78
N PRO A 29 2.07 -1.34 12.56
CA PRO A 29 1.56 -2.50 11.84
C PRO A 29 2.02 -3.78 12.54
N ASP A 30 1.12 -4.75 12.65
CA ASP A 30 1.40 -6.08 13.19
C ASP A 30 2.35 -6.88 12.28
N ARG A 31 2.34 -6.57 10.97
CA ARG A 31 3.19 -7.23 9.98
C ARG A 31 3.63 -6.26 8.88
N LEU A 32 4.88 -6.40 8.46
CA LEU A 32 5.40 -5.77 7.24
C LEU A 32 5.46 -6.81 6.13
N ALA A 33 5.09 -6.42 4.92
CA ALA A 33 5.19 -7.25 3.73
C ALA A 33 5.80 -6.45 2.58
N ALA A 34 6.72 -7.08 1.85
CA ALA A 34 7.29 -6.53 0.63
C ALA A 34 6.46 -7.02 -0.57
N PRO A 35 5.64 -6.16 -1.21
CA PRO A 35 4.93 -6.56 -2.41
C PRO A 35 5.90 -6.74 -3.58
N ASP A 36 5.78 -7.88 -4.27
CA ASP A 36 6.55 -8.18 -5.48
C ASP A 36 5.67 -7.95 -6.71
N ILE A 37 5.81 -6.78 -7.34
CA ILE A 37 5.00 -6.38 -8.49
C ILE A 37 5.85 -5.69 -9.56
N ASP A 38 5.37 -5.72 -10.80
CA ASP A 38 5.92 -4.92 -11.88
C ASP A 38 5.43 -3.47 -11.80
N GLU A 39 6.33 -2.57 -11.42
CA GLU A 39 6.06 -1.14 -11.29
C GLU A 39 6.20 -0.37 -12.62
N ARG A 40 6.47 -1.03 -13.75
CA ARG A 40 6.58 -0.33 -15.03
C ARG A 40 5.25 0.34 -15.43
N PRO A 41 5.26 1.61 -15.88
CA PRO A 41 4.06 2.24 -16.43
C PRO A 41 3.57 1.53 -17.68
N LEU A 42 2.26 1.40 -17.83
CA LEU A 42 1.66 0.92 -19.07
C LEU A 42 1.76 2.00 -20.16
N ARG A 43 1.65 1.58 -21.42
CA ARG A 43 1.70 2.52 -22.55
C ARG A 43 0.60 3.57 -22.43
N ALA A 44 0.99 4.84 -22.45
CA ALA A 44 0.10 5.99 -22.34
C ALA A 44 -0.74 6.03 -21.04
N GLU A 45 -0.31 5.33 -19.99
CA GLU A 45 -0.94 5.36 -18.68
C GLU A 45 -0.89 6.78 -18.09
N ASP A 46 -2.02 7.26 -17.57
CA ASP A 46 -2.07 8.53 -16.87
C ASP A 46 -1.42 8.39 -15.47
N PRO A 47 -0.66 9.39 -14.97
CA PRO A 47 -0.03 9.29 -13.66
C PRO A 47 -0.98 8.93 -12.51
N ARG A 48 -2.24 9.38 -12.53
CA ARG A 48 -3.23 9.03 -11.49
C ARG A 48 -3.66 7.56 -11.62
N ALA A 49 -3.86 7.09 -12.85
CA ALA A 49 -4.20 5.69 -13.11
C ALA A 49 -3.03 4.78 -12.71
N TYR A 50 -1.80 5.19 -13.03
CA TYR A 50 -0.57 4.50 -12.64
C TYR A 50 -0.46 4.29 -11.13
N VAL A 51 -0.54 5.36 -10.32
CA VAL A 51 -0.40 5.21 -8.86
C VAL A 51 -1.56 4.42 -8.25
N LEU A 52 -2.78 4.55 -8.78
CA LEU A 52 -3.92 3.76 -8.30
C LEU A 52 -3.71 2.28 -8.58
N ARG A 53 -3.31 1.93 -9.81
CA ARG A 53 -3.02 0.55 -10.21
C ARG A 53 -1.91 -0.04 -9.36
N LEU A 54 -0.81 0.68 -9.15
CA LEU A 54 0.30 0.20 -8.33
C LEU A 54 -0.10 0.03 -6.87
N ALA A 55 -0.87 0.95 -6.29
CA ALA A 55 -1.34 0.82 -4.91
C ALA A 55 -2.22 -0.43 -4.73
N GLN A 56 -3.12 -0.70 -5.68
CA GLN A 56 -3.97 -1.90 -5.69
C GLN A 56 -3.14 -3.17 -5.89
N ALA A 57 -2.26 -3.20 -6.90
CA ALA A 57 -1.40 -4.34 -7.16
C ALA A 57 -0.49 -4.68 -5.96
N LYS A 58 0.03 -3.67 -5.24
CA LYS A 58 0.81 -3.87 -4.01
C LYS A 58 -0.03 -4.51 -2.90
N ALA A 59 -1.29 -4.13 -2.76
CA ALA A 59 -2.19 -4.77 -1.79
C ALA A 59 -2.49 -6.22 -2.18
N ASP A 60 -2.78 -6.47 -3.45
CA ASP A 60 -3.17 -7.79 -3.97
C ASP A 60 -2.00 -8.80 -3.99
N ALA A 61 -0.76 -8.32 -4.11
CA ALA A 61 0.44 -9.15 -4.10
C ALA A 61 0.80 -9.69 -2.69
N VAL A 62 0.16 -9.18 -1.64
CA VAL A 62 0.42 -9.62 -0.26
C VAL A 62 -0.70 -10.54 0.19
N SER A 63 -0.34 -11.73 0.70
CA SER A 63 -1.31 -12.64 1.29
C SER A 63 -1.97 -12.02 2.51
N ARG A 64 -3.29 -12.20 2.63
CA ARG A 64 -4.11 -11.74 3.75
C ARG A 64 -4.65 -12.95 4.52
N ALA A 65 -4.35 -13.04 5.80
CA ALA A 65 -4.99 -14.00 6.70
C ALA A 65 -6.36 -13.49 7.18
N ASP A 66 -7.16 -14.39 7.74
CA ASP A 66 -8.42 -14.00 8.38
C ASP A 66 -8.17 -13.03 9.53
N GLY A 67 -8.96 -11.95 9.58
CA GLY A 67 -8.78 -10.88 10.55
C GLY A 67 -7.65 -9.89 10.24
N GLU A 68 -6.93 -10.02 9.12
CA GLU A 68 -5.98 -9.00 8.67
C GLU A 68 -6.63 -7.94 7.77
N VAL A 69 -6.08 -6.72 7.84
CA VAL A 69 -6.31 -5.62 6.89
C VAL A 69 -4.98 -5.23 6.27
N ILE A 70 -4.93 -5.18 4.95
CA ILE A 70 -3.73 -4.75 4.21
C ILE A 70 -3.83 -3.27 3.90
N LEU A 71 -2.79 -2.52 4.26
CA LEU A 71 -2.55 -1.16 3.85
C LEU A 71 -1.41 -1.12 2.83
N ALA A 72 -1.72 -0.70 1.62
CA ALA A 72 -0.76 -0.42 0.57
C ALA A 72 -0.92 1.02 0.09
N GLY A 73 0.11 1.54 -0.57
CA GLY A 73 0.03 2.86 -1.18
C GLY A 73 1.14 3.07 -2.19
N ASP A 74 0.85 3.89 -3.18
CA ASP A 74 1.81 4.32 -4.19
C ASP A 74 1.84 5.84 -4.30
N THR A 75 2.95 6.39 -4.79
CA THR A 75 3.15 7.82 -4.91
C THR A 75 4.09 8.08 -6.05
N THR A 76 3.73 9.02 -6.92
CA THR A 76 4.59 9.43 -8.02
C THR A 76 4.62 10.95 -8.13
N ILE A 77 5.67 11.47 -8.75
CA ILE A 77 5.77 12.88 -9.15
C ILE A 77 5.44 12.94 -10.64
N ALA A 78 4.63 13.92 -11.06
CA ALA A 78 4.27 14.05 -12.46
C ALA A 78 4.30 15.51 -12.93
N ALA A 79 4.72 15.70 -14.19
CA ALA A 79 4.65 16.97 -14.91
C ALA A 79 3.78 16.79 -16.15
N GLY A 80 2.49 17.10 -16.02
CA GLY A 80 1.48 16.75 -17.03
C GLY A 80 1.29 15.24 -17.11
N ARG A 81 1.54 14.63 -18.28
CA ARG A 81 1.43 13.17 -18.50
C ARG A 81 2.74 12.41 -18.28
N ARG A 82 3.81 13.11 -17.93
CA ARG A 82 5.12 12.49 -17.67
C ARG A 82 5.24 12.18 -16.19
N ILE A 83 5.62 10.94 -15.91
CA ILE A 83 6.04 10.41 -14.62
C ILE A 83 7.55 10.31 -14.61
#